data_AF-A0A822EGT1-F1
#
_entry.id   AF-A0A822EGT1-F1
#
_cell.length_a   1.000
_cell.length_b   1.000
_cell.length_c   1.000
_cell.angle_alpha   90.00
_cell.angle_beta   90.00
_cell.angle_gamma   90.00
#
_symmetry.space_group_name_H-M   'P 1'
#
loop_
_entity.id
_entity.type
_entity.pdbx_description
1 polymer ?
#
loop_
_entity_poly.entity_id
_entity_poly.type
_entity_poly.pdbx_seq_one_letter_code
_entity_poly.pdbx_strand_id
1 'polypeptide(L)'
;MKNSYICSLLIQLSKKEQVRYAERKDLNNKLKIILEQWNNSKQIKTINNISTTDSFISHDSIPNFETLSLSQAEIECLQPKWPDLYEDYLEIVIQFGYIIFLSTLFPLAAFFSLLSNIIEIRADAFKLCMICQRPFSQRVKDIGHWQ
;
A
#
# COMPACT_ATOMS: atom_id res chain seq x y z
N MET A 1 6.93 -27.94 41.34
CA MET A 1 5.56 -27.51 40.95
C MET A 1 5.50 -26.53 39.76
N LYS A 2 6.42 -25.57 39.59
CA LYS A 2 6.34 -24.54 38.52
C LYS A 2 6.44 -25.08 37.07
N ASN A 3 7.17 -26.17 36.83
CA ASN A 3 7.39 -26.71 35.47
C ASN A 3 6.14 -27.35 34.83
N SER A 4 5.19 -27.84 35.63
CA SER A 4 3.95 -28.46 35.11
C SER A 4 2.99 -27.44 34.51
N TYR A 5 2.88 -26.25 35.13
CA TYR A 5 2.03 -25.16 34.65
C TYR A 5 2.52 -24.55 33.33
N ILE A 6 3.84 -24.47 33.14
CA ILE A 6 4.43 -23.94 31.90
C ILE A 6 4.11 -24.87 30.71
N CYS A 7 4.24 -26.19 30.88
CA CYS A 7 3.86 -27.16 29.84
C CYS A 7 2.36 -27.08 29.51
N SER A 8 1.49 -26.97 30.51
CA SER A 8 0.04 -26.85 30.29
C SER A 8 -0.31 -25.57 29.51
N LEU A 9 0.37 -24.45 29.82
CA LEU A 9 0.16 -23.18 29.14
C LEU A 9 0.62 -23.24 27.67
N LEU A 10 1.79 -23.83 27.40
CA LEU A 10 2.30 -24.01 26.03
C LEU A 10 1.37 -24.88 25.18
N ILE A 11 0.81 -25.94 25.76
CA ILE A 11 -0.17 -26.80 25.08
C ILE A 11 -1.46 -26.02 24.76
N GLN A 12 -1.95 -25.19 25.69
CA GLN A 12 -3.13 -24.36 25.44
C GLN A 12 -2.88 -23.28 24.38
N LEU A 13 -1.72 -22.63 24.41
CA LEU A 13 -1.33 -21.65 23.41
C LEU A 13 -1.21 -22.29 22.02
N SER A 14 -0.57 -23.46 21.92
CA SER A 14 -0.45 -24.21 20.67
C SER A 14 -1.83 -24.57 20.09
N LYS A 15 -2.78 -25.04 20.91
CA LYS A 15 -4.15 -25.31 20.47
C LYS A 15 -4.86 -24.04 19.98
N LYS A 16 -4.68 -22.91 20.67
CA LYS A 16 -5.30 -21.62 20.28
C LYS A 16 -4.74 -21.08 18.96
N GLU A 17 -3.47 -21.34 18.66
CA GLU A 17 -2.87 -20.97 17.37
C GLU A 17 -3.34 -21.88 16.23
N GLN A 18 -3.47 -23.19 16.47
CA GLN A 18 -4.00 -24.13 15.48
C GLN A 18 -5.44 -23.80 15.06
N VAL A 19 -6.30 -23.43 16.02
CA VAL A 19 -7.68 -23.00 15.74
C VAL A 19 -7.69 -21.74 14.88
N ARG A 20 -6.90 -20.72 15.25
CA ARG A 20 -6.76 -19.48 14.45
C ARG A 20 -6.23 -19.76 13.04
N TYR A 21 -5.33 -20.72 12.88
CA TYR A 21 -4.83 -21.12 11.57
C TYR A 21 -5.91 -21.79 10.72
N ALA A 22 -6.71 -22.68 11.31
CA ALA A 22 -7.81 -23.36 10.63
C ALA A 22 -8.89 -22.38 10.16
N GLU A 23 -9.27 -21.40 10.98
CA GLU A 23 -10.24 -20.35 10.61
C GLU A 23 -9.74 -19.50 9.42
N ARG A 24 -8.47 -19.09 9.43
CA ARG A 24 -7.87 -18.36 8.31
C ARG A 24 -7.85 -19.18 7.02
N LYS A 25 -7.61 -20.48 7.13
CA LYS A 25 -7.62 -21.38 5.97
C LYS A 25 -9.02 -21.55 5.39
N ASP A 26 -10.04 -21.67 6.24
CA ASP A 26 -11.45 -21.71 5.83
C ASP A 26 -11.87 -20.41 5.12
N LEU A 27 -11.54 -19.26 5.69
CA LEU A 27 -11.77 -17.95 5.06
C LEU A 27 -11.10 -17.85 3.69
N ASN A 28 -9.82 -18.24 3.58
CA ASN A 28 -9.11 -18.22 2.30
C ASN A 28 -9.74 -19.14 1.26
N ASN A 29 -10.24 -20.31 1.65
CA ASN A 29 -10.94 -21.22 0.75
C ASN A 29 -12.28 -20.63 0.29
N LYS A 30 -13.05 -20.03 1.20
CA LYS A 30 -14.29 -19.32 0.87
C LYS A 30 -14.04 -18.17 -0.11
N LEU A 31 -12.99 -17.38 0.11
CA LEU A 31 -12.60 -16.31 -0.80
C LEU A 31 -12.24 -16.82 -2.20
N LYS A 32 -11.50 -17.94 -2.29
CA LYS A 32 -11.19 -18.56 -3.58
C LYS A 32 -12.46 -18.95 -4.35
N ILE A 33 -13.42 -19.57 -3.67
CA ILE A 33 -14.70 -19.97 -4.28
C ILE A 33 -15.46 -18.73 -4.78
N ILE A 34 -15.53 -17.67 -3.97
CA ILE A 34 -16.23 -16.42 -4.34
C ILE A 34 -15.55 -15.76 -5.55
N LEU A 35 -14.21 -15.72 -5.57
CA LEU A 35 -13.45 -15.17 -6.70
C LEU A 35 -13.68 -15.97 -7.98
N GLU A 36 -13.70 -17.29 -7.88
CA GLU A 36 -13.97 -18.17 -9.02
C GLU A 36 -15.40 -18.00 -9.55
N GLN A 37 -16.39 -17.92 -8.65
CA GLN A 37 -17.78 -17.61 -9.01
C GLN A 37 -17.91 -16.25 -9.71
N TRP A 38 -17.23 -15.23 -9.20
CA TRP A 38 -17.24 -13.91 -9.81
C TRP A 38 -16.59 -13.92 -11.20
N ASN A 39 -15.45 -14.61 -11.34
CA ASN A 39 -14.75 -14.71 -12.61
C ASN A 39 -15.59 -15.43 -13.68
N ASN A 40 -16.24 -16.53 -13.30
CA ASN A 40 -17.17 -17.26 -14.18
C ASN A 40 -18.38 -16.39 -14.56
N SER A 41 -18.93 -15.64 -13.60
CA SER A 41 -20.04 -14.73 -13.86
C SER A 41 -19.67 -13.59 -14.81
N LYS A 42 -18.41 -13.12 -14.77
CA LYS A 42 -17.90 -12.08 -15.66
C LYS A 42 -17.76 -12.60 -17.09
N GLN A 43 -17.21 -13.81 -17.29
CA GLN A 43 -17.13 -14.43 -18.62
C GLN A 43 -18.51 -14.69 -19.25
N ILE A 44 -19.48 -15.19 -18.48
CA ILE A 44 -20.85 -15.45 -18.98
C ILE A 44 -21.50 -14.14 -19.47
N LYS A 45 -21.29 -13.02 -18.78
CA LYS A 45 -21.77 -11.70 -19.24
C LYS A 45 -21.09 -11.26 -20.53
N THR A 46 -19.78 -11.47 -20.66
CA THR A 46 -19.05 -11.18 -21.90
C THR A 46 -19.57 -12.03 -23.07
N ILE A 47 -19.80 -13.32 -22.87
CA ILE A 47 -20.30 -14.24 -23.91
C ILE A 47 -21.73 -13.87 -24.32
N ASN A 48 -22.62 -13.56 -23.37
CA ASN A 48 -24.00 -13.17 -23.67
C ASN A 48 -24.06 -11.83 -24.42
N ASN A 49 -23.19 -10.87 -24.08
CA ASN A 49 -23.11 -9.63 -24.84
C ASN A 49 -22.65 -9.88 -26.29
N ILE A 50 -21.79 -10.89 -26.53
CA ILE A 50 -21.34 -11.28 -27.88
C ILE A 50 -22.43 -12.02 -28.65
N SER A 51 -23.17 -12.95 -28.02
CA SER A 51 -24.24 -13.68 -28.70
C SER A 51 -25.51 -12.86 -28.94
N THR A 52 -25.70 -11.75 -28.22
CA THR A 52 -26.77 -10.78 -28.51
C THR A 52 -26.38 -9.83 -29.67
N THR A 53 -25.11 -9.85 -30.12
CA THR A 53 -24.61 -9.05 -31.25
C THR A 53 -24.45 -9.81 -32.57
N ASP A 54 -24.90 -11.07 -32.67
CA ASP A 54 -24.85 -11.87 -33.90
C ASP A 54 -26.13 -11.79 -34.77
N SER A 55 -27.01 -10.82 -34.51
CA SER A 55 -28.02 -10.40 -35.49
C SER A 55 -27.92 -8.89 -35.68
N PHE A 56 -27.72 -8.47 -36.95
CA PHE A 56 -27.52 -7.10 -37.46
C PHE A 56 -26.05 -6.65 -37.63
N ILE A 57 -25.46 -7.07 -38.75
CA ILE A 57 -24.43 -6.28 -39.42
C ILE A 57 -25.14 -5.08 -40.07
N SER A 58 -25.02 -3.92 -39.43
CA SER A 58 -25.25 -2.63 -40.06
C SER A 58 -24.12 -1.69 -39.68
N HIS A 59 -23.52 -1.15 -40.75
CA HIS A 59 -22.67 0.03 -40.88
C HIS A 59 -22.72 1.03 -39.69
N ASP A 60 -21.56 1.59 -39.38
CA ASP A 60 -21.31 2.74 -38.48
C ASP A 60 -21.36 2.50 -36.96
N SER A 61 -20.19 2.23 -36.39
CA SER A 61 -19.69 2.98 -35.23
C SER A 61 -18.26 2.53 -34.93
N ILE A 62 -17.34 3.50 -34.91
CA ILE A 62 -16.08 3.40 -34.16
C ILE A 62 -16.47 2.86 -32.79
N PRO A 63 -15.94 1.71 -32.33
CA PRO A 63 -16.31 1.22 -31.00
C PRO A 63 -15.84 2.29 -30.05
N ASN A 64 -16.79 2.97 -29.40
CA ASN A 64 -16.51 3.78 -28.24
C ASN A 64 -15.66 2.89 -27.34
N PHE A 65 -14.38 3.23 -27.20
CA PHE A 65 -13.56 2.74 -26.11
C PHE A 65 -14.22 3.34 -24.87
N GLU A 66 -15.28 2.67 -24.44
CA GLU A 66 -15.97 2.89 -23.20
C GLU A 66 -14.86 2.69 -22.18
N THR A 67 -14.28 3.80 -21.74
CA THR A 67 -13.28 3.81 -20.70
C THR A 67 -13.99 3.16 -19.53
N LEU A 68 -13.77 1.86 -19.34
CA LEU A 68 -14.12 1.13 -18.13
C LEU A 68 -13.63 2.04 -17.02
N SER A 69 -14.55 2.76 -16.38
CA SER A 69 -14.23 3.78 -15.41
C SER A 69 -13.71 3.01 -14.22
N LEU A 70 -12.39 2.84 -14.20
CA LEU A 70 -11.72 2.11 -13.15
C LEU A 70 -12.19 2.68 -11.82
N SER A 71 -12.59 1.78 -10.92
CA SER A 71 -12.93 2.17 -9.57
C SER A 71 -11.74 2.90 -8.95
N GLN A 72 -12.01 3.85 -8.05
CA GLN A 72 -10.96 4.52 -7.30
C GLN A 72 -9.96 3.51 -6.69
N ALA A 73 -10.44 2.36 -6.20
CA ALA A 73 -9.60 1.30 -5.66
C ALA A 73 -8.68 0.63 -6.71
N GLU A 74 -9.13 0.52 -7.97
CA GLU A 74 -8.31 -0.01 -9.06
C GLU A 74 -7.22 1.00 -9.45
N ILE A 75 -7.54 2.30 -9.48
CA ILE A 75 -6.56 3.37 -9.73
C ILE A 75 -5.51 3.41 -8.62
N GLU A 76 -5.91 3.36 -7.36
CA GLU A 76 -5.01 3.35 -6.21
C GLU A 76 -4.12 2.09 -6.19
N CYS A 77 -4.65 0.92 -6.58
CA CYS A 77 -3.87 -0.32 -6.67
C CYS A 77 -2.73 -0.24 -7.69
N LEU A 78 -2.88 0.59 -8.73
CA LEU A 78 -1.85 0.81 -9.75
C LEU A 78 -0.76 1.79 -9.32
N GLN A 79 -0.97 2.58 -8.26
CA GLN A 79 0.06 3.49 -7.76
C GLN A 79 1.28 2.72 -7.22
N PRO A 80 2.48 3.30 -7.24
CA PRO A 80 3.64 2.70 -6.59
C PRO A 80 3.43 2.59 -5.08
N LYS A 81 3.91 1.49 -4.50
CA LYS A 81 3.98 1.35 -3.04
C LYS A 81 4.95 2.37 -2.46
N TRP A 82 4.64 2.89 -1.27
CA TRP A 82 5.54 3.76 -0.54
C TRP A 82 6.92 3.07 -0.36
N PRO A 83 8.03 3.72 -0.79
CA PRO A 83 9.39 3.20 -0.61
C PRO A 83 9.81 3.20 0.87
N ASP A 84 10.98 2.66 1.18
CA ASP A 84 11.49 2.72 2.56
C ASP A 84 11.78 4.19 2.96
N LEU A 85 11.64 4.49 4.27
CA LEU A 85 11.85 5.82 4.84
C LEU A 85 13.34 6.24 4.86
N TYR A 86 14.24 5.32 4.51
CA TYR A 86 15.69 5.51 4.58
C TYR A 86 16.16 6.76 3.82
N GLU A 87 15.72 6.94 2.57
CA GLU A 87 16.13 8.08 1.74
C GLU A 87 15.58 9.39 2.28
N ASP A 88 14.32 9.40 2.73
CA ASP A 88 13.68 10.59 3.31
C ASP A 88 14.41 11.03 4.60
N TYR A 89 14.89 10.08 5.43
CA TYR A 89 15.71 10.41 6.61
C TYR A 89 17.13 10.87 6.22
N LEU A 90 17.73 10.24 5.21
CA LEU A 90 19.07 10.56 4.74
C LEU A 90 19.15 12.01 4.23
N GLU A 91 18.10 12.48 3.55
CA GLU A 91 17.98 13.87 3.11
C GLU A 91 18.11 14.86 4.27
N ILE A 92 17.37 14.63 5.36
CA ILE A 92 17.37 15.49 6.55
C ILE A 92 18.76 15.48 7.21
N VAL A 93 19.41 14.32 7.30
CA VAL A 93 20.74 14.17 7.91
C VAL A 93 21.81 14.91 7.11
N ILE A 94 21.79 14.79 5.78
CA ILE A 94 22.75 15.49 4.91
C ILE A 94 22.54 17.00 5.02
N GLN A 95 21.29 17.47 5.01
CA GLN A 95 20.97 18.89 5.16
C GLN A 95 21.45 19.44 6.50
N PHE A 96 21.23 18.70 7.59
CA PHE A 96 21.76 19.05 8.90
C PHE A 96 23.29 19.10 8.91
N GLY A 97 23.96 18.15 8.24
CA GLY A 97 25.41 18.15 8.05
C GLY A 97 25.91 19.43 7.35
N TYR A 98 25.22 19.88 6.31
CA TYR A 98 25.56 21.15 5.64
C TYR A 98 25.43 22.36 6.57
N ILE A 99 24.40 22.42 7.42
CA ILE A 99 24.25 23.52 8.39
C ILE A 99 25.43 23.51 9.36
N ILE A 100 25.81 22.35 9.91
CA ILE A 100 26.94 22.26 10.85
C ILE A 100 28.24 22.72 10.20
N PHE A 101 28.58 22.18 9.03
CA PHE A 101 29.88 22.45 8.40
C PHE A 101 29.99 23.83 7.75
N LEU A 102 28.89 24.35 7.19
CA LEU A 102 28.92 25.61 6.43
C LEU A 102 28.46 26.82 7.24
N SER A 103 27.92 26.65 8.45
CA SER A 103 27.44 27.75 9.30
C SER A 103 28.49 28.84 9.54
N THR A 104 29.76 28.46 9.69
CA THR A 104 30.87 29.41 9.95
C THR A 104 31.31 30.15 8.69
N LEU A 105 31.11 29.57 7.50
CA LEU A 105 31.50 30.16 6.22
C LEU A 105 30.35 30.97 5.61
N PHE A 106 29.11 30.59 5.88
CA PHE A 106 27.91 31.21 5.34
C PHE A 106 26.77 31.20 6.38
N PRO A 107 26.62 32.29 7.16
CA PRO A 107 25.61 32.38 8.23
C PRO A 107 24.16 32.24 7.73
N LEU A 108 23.92 32.49 6.44
CA LEU A 108 22.61 32.33 5.80
C LEU A 108 22.26 30.86 5.48
N ALA A 109 23.17 29.90 5.66
CA ALA A 109 22.91 28.49 5.41
C ALA A 109 21.68 27.98 6.19
N ALA A 110 21.52 28.44 7.44
CA ALA A 110 20.36 28.11 8.27
C ALA A 110 19.03 28.62 7.68
N PHE A 111 19.05 29.79 7.02
CA PHE A 111 17.85 30.34 6.38
C PHE A 111 17.43 29.52 5.16
N PHE A 112 18.37 29.15 4.29
CA PHE A 112 18.09 28.28 3.15
C PHE A 112 17.61 26.90 3.59
N SER A 113 18.20 26.35 4.64
CA SER A 113 17.73 25.10 5.23
C SER A 113 16.29 25.21 5.73
N LEU A 114 15.92 26.32 6.36
CA LEU A 114 14.55 26.52 6.84
C LEU A 114 13.57 26.57 5.67
N LEU A 115 13.92 27.29 4.60
CA LEU A 115 13.07 27.36 3.41
C LEU A 115 12.92 25.99 2.73
N SER A 116 14.01 25.23 2.62
CA SER A 116 13.99 23.86 2.09
C SER A 116 13.06 22.97 2.92
N ASN A 117 13.17 23.00 4.25
CA ASN A 117 12.31 22.20 5.13
C ASN A 117 10.81 22.53 4.96
N ILE A 118 10.46 23.80 4.73
CA ILE A 118 9.06 24.20 4.51
C ILE A 118 8.53 23.63 3.19
N ILE A 119 9.35 23.67 2.13
CA ILE A 119 8.99 23.11 0.83
C ILE A 119 8.86 21.58 0.95
N GLU A 120 9.82 20.94 1.63
CA GLU A 120 9.89 19.49 1.76
C GLU A 120 8.69 18.91 2.49
N ILE A 121 8.26 19.51 3.61
CA ILE A 121 7.05 19.08 4.32
C ILE A 121 5.82 19.04 3.40
N ARG A 122 5.72 19.98 2.45
CA ARG A 122 4.62 20.00 1.47
C ARG A 122 4.83 18.99 0.36
N ALA A 123 6.06 18.82 -0.11
CA ALA A 123 6.42 17.85 -1.14
C ALA A 123 6.16 16.42 -0.65
N ASP A 124 6.57 16.08 0.58
CA ASP A 124 6.34 14.78 1.21
C ASP A 124 4.85 14.50 1.43
N ALA A 125 4.10 15.49 1.90
CA ALA A 125 2.65 15.37 2.03
C ALA A 125 1.98 15.07 0.68
N PHE A 126 2.42 15.76 -0.38
CA PHE A 126 1.93 15.52 -1.73
C PHE A 126 2.30 14.12 -2.24
N LYS A 127 3.54 13.68 -2.00
CA LYS A 127 4.04 12.34 -2.35
C LYS A 127 3.17 11.25 -1.70
N LEU A 128 2.84 11.41 -0.42
CA LEU A 128 1.98 10.47 0.33
C LEU A 128 0.53 10.47 -0.13
N CYS A 129 -0.01 11.61 -0.55
CA CYS A 129 -1.43 11.75 -0.86
C CYS A 129 -1.78 11.46 -2.32
N MET A 130 -0.87 11.76 -3.26
CA MET A 130 -1.17 11.78 -4.69
C MET A 130 -0.32 10.82 -5.51
N ILE A 131 0.89 10.47 -5.05
CA ILE A 131 1.85 9.70 -5.83
C ILE A 131 1.87 8.23 -5.43
N CYS A 132 1.80 7.95 -4.13
CA CYS A 132 1.96 6.60 -3.60
C CYS A 132 0.67 5.99 -3.05
N GLN A 133 0.63 4.66 -3.00
CA GLN A 133 -0.37 3.94 -2.24
C GLN A 133 -0.29 4.28 -0.75
N ARG A 134 -1.45 4.34 -0.08
CA ARG A 134 -1.53 4.57 1.36
C ARG A 134 -0.76 3.48 2.13
N PRO A 135 0.32 3.82 2.86
CA PRO A 135 1.06 2.84 3.64
C PRO A 135 0.24 2.36 4.84
N PHE A 136 0.47 1.11 5.26
CA PHE A 136 -0.11 0.59 6.50
C PHE A 136 0.57 1.23 7.71
N SER A 137 -0.22 1.61 8.71
CA SER A 137 0.30 2.18 9.94
C SER A 137 1.19 1.18 10.68
N GLN A 138 2.46 1.49 10.83
CA GLN A 138 3.40 0.73 11.66
C GLN A 138 3.66 1.50 12.94
N ARG A 139 3.49 0.85 14.09
CA ARG A 139 3.86 1.44 15.38
C ARG A 139 5.36 1.26 15.59
N VAL A 140 6.08 2.38 15.67
CA VAL A 140 7.50 2.45 16.02
C VAL A 140 7.67 3.20 17.32
N LYS A 141 8.68 2.81 18.11
CA LYS A 141 8.95 3.44 19.42
C LYS A 141 9.75 4.73 19.26
N ASP A 142 10.75 4.68 18.38
CA ASP A 142 11.75 5.71 18.17
C ASP A 142 12.06 5.80 16.65
N ILE A 143 12.81 6.81 16.22
CA ILE A 143 13.23 7.00 14.82
C ILE A 143 14.26 5.96 14.32
N GLY A 144 14.69 5.06 15.20
CA GLY A 144 15.60 3.96 14.87
C GLY A 144 17.06 4.40 14.89
N HIS A 145 17.82 3.98 13.88
CA HIS A 145 19.27 4.20 13.78
C HIS A 145 19.67 5.67 13.53
N TRP A 146 18.69 6.56 13.33
CA TRP A 146 18.89 7.97 12.98
C TRP A 146 18.86 8.92 14.18
N GLN A 147 18.81 8.39 15.41
CA GLN A 147 18.91 9.15 16.65
C GLN A 147 20.35 9.57 16.95
#